data_AF-A0A9D8HQR3-F1
#
_entry.id   AF-A0A9D8HQR3-F1
#
_cell.length_a   1.000
_cell.length_b   1.000
_cell.length_c   1.000
_cell.angle_alpha   90.00
_cell.angle_beta   90.00
_cell.angle_gamma   90.00
#
_symmetry.space_group_name_H-M   'P 1'
#
loop_
_entity.id
_entity.type
_entity.pdbx_description
1 polymer ?
#
loop_
_entity_poly.entity_id
_entity_poly.type
_entity_poly.pdbx_seq_one_letter_code
_entity_poly.pdbx_strand_id
1 'polypeptide(L)' 'MKNRKTGIGSDHAGFKYKEEIKKFLMETGYEVKDFGVYEELPVTDYAFVERLCLGVTGGEVKQGILICGTGL' A
#
# COMPACT_ATOMS: atom_id res chain seq x y z
N MET A 1 -14.89 -13.49 8.45
CA MET A 1 -14.84 -12.43 7.43
C MET A 1 -14.06 -12.97 6.23
N LYS A 2 -14.47 -12.71 4.99
CA LYS A 2 -13.75 -13.24 3.81
C LYS A 2 -12.32 -12.67 3.80
N ASN A 3 -11.29 -13.52 3.76
CA ASN A 3 -9.90 -13.14 3.48
C ASN A 3 -9.88 -12.27 2.23
N ARG A 4 -9.69 -10.96 2.38
CA ARG A 4 -9.65 -9.99 1.28
C ARG A 4 -8.25 -9.42 1.22
N LYS A 5 -7.49 -9.84 0.20
CA LYS A 5 -6.15 -9.31 -0.06
C LYS A 5 -6.25 -7.84 -0.42
N THR A 6 -5.61 -6.99 0.37
CA THR A 6 -5.59 -5.53 0.21
C THR A 6 -4.18 -5.09 -0.18
N GLY A 7 -4.07 -4.30 -1.25
CA GLY A 7 -2.83 -3.65 -1.63
C GLY A 7 -2.58 -2.40 -0.80
N ILE A 8 -1.33 -2.12 -0.47
CA ILE A 8 -0.92 -0.87 0.17
C ILE A 8 0.35 -0.33 -0.47
N GLY A 9 0.45 1.00 -0.58
CA GLY A 9 1.66 1.66 -1.04
C GLY A 9 1.74 3.11 -0.56
N SER A 10 2.94 3.66 -0.57
CA SER A 10 3.18 5.05 -0.18
C SER A 10 4.41 5.65 -0.85
N ASP A 11 4.49 6.98 -0.85
CA ASP A 11 5.79 7.65 -1.01
C ASP A 11 6.57 7.62 0.32
N HIS A 12 7.69 8.34 0.35
CA HIS A 12 8.56 8.45 1.53
C HIS A 12 7.88 9.18 2.70
N ALA A 13 7.04 10.19 2.42
CA ALA A 13 6.32 10.92 3.45
C ALA A 13 5.23 10.05 4.11
N GLY A 14 4.62 9.13 3.35
CA GLY A 14 3.62 8.19 3.84
C GLY A 14 4.18 6.89 4.45
N PHE A 15 5.50 6.65 4.39
CA PHE A 15 6.09 5.34 4.70
C PHE A 15 5.78 4.85 6.13
N LYS A 16 5.94 5.70 7.14
CA LYS A 16 5.65 5.33 8.54
C LYS A 16 4.20 4.92 8.73
N TYR A 17 3.26 5.71 8.20
CA TYR A 17 1.84 5.40 8.27
C TYR A 17 1.49 4.12 7.52
N LYS A 18 2.11 3.89 6.36
CA LYS A 18 1.96 2.66 5.57
C LYS A 18 2.34 1.43 6.39
N GLU A 19 3.48 1.47 7.09
CA GLU A 19 3.94 0.35 7.94
C GLU A 19 3.00 0.11 9.13
N GLU A 20 2.54 1.17 9.81
CA GLU A 20 1.58 1.06 10.92
C GLU A 20 0.22 0.48 10.46
N ILE A 21 -0.32 0.97 9.35
CA ILE A 21 -1.59 0.49 8.79
C ILE A 21 -1.45 -0.96 8.32
N LYS A 22 -0.34 -1.30 7.64
CA LYS A 22 -0.04 -2.67 7.22
C LYS A 22 -0.06 -3.63 8.42
N LYS A 23 0.63 -3.26 9.51
CA LYS A 23 0.64 -4.04 10.75
C LYS A 23 -0.77 -4.22 11.32
N PHE A 24 -1.53 -3.15 11.46
CA PHE A 24 -2.90 -3.19 11.97
C PHE A 24 -3.82 -4.09 11.11
N LEU A 25 -3.73 -3.99 9.78
CA LEU A 25 -4.51 -4.83 8.86
C LEU A 25 -4.15 -6.31 9.02
N MET A 26 -2.88 -6.64 9.13
CA MET A 26 -2.43 -8.02 9.34
C MET A 26 -2.91 -8.56 10.70
N GLU A 27 -2.82 -7.77 11.77
CA GLU A 27 -3.30 -8.13 13.11
C GLU A 27 -4.82 -8.34 13.17
N THR A 28 -5.57 -7.67 12.30
CA THR A 28 -7.04 -7.79 12.18
C THR A 28 -7.49 -8.87 11.19
N GLY A 29 -6.56 -9.66 10.66
CA GLY A 29 -6.85 -10.82 9.81
C GLY A 29 -6.99 -10.52 8.31
N TYR A 30 -6.52 -9.36 7.85
CA TYR A 30 -6.39 -9.08 6.41
C TYR A 30 -5.08 -9.64 5.86
N GLU A 31 -5.13 -10.15 4.63
CA GLU A 31 -3.92 -10.38 3.84
C GLU A 31 -3.54 -9.05 3.18
N VAL A 32 -2.27 -8.65 3.31
CA VAL A 32 -1.77 -7.37 2.78
C VAL A 32 -0.67 -7.63 1.77
N LYS A 33 -0.73 -6.95 0.60
CA LYS A 33 0.38 -6.89 -0.35
C LYS A 33 0.95 -5.47 -0.39
N ASP A 34 2.23 -5.34 -0.14
CA ASP A 34 2.95 -4.06 -0.15
C ASP A 34 3.56 -3.81 -1.54
N PHE A 35 3.12 -2.74 -2.21
CA PHE A 35 3.57 -2.34 -3.54
C PHE A 35 4.71 -1.30 -3.49
N GLY A 36 5.19 -0.98 -2.28
CA GLY A 36 6.25 -0.03 -2.03
C GLY A 36 5.74 1.38 -1.72
N VAL A 37 6.62 2.32 -1.40
CA VAL A 37 8.08 2.15 -1.24
C VAL A 37 8.44 1.28 -0.04
N TYR A 38 9.62 0.66 -0.03
CA TYR A 38 10.02 -0.31 1.02
C TYR A 38 10.96 0.27 2.07
N GLU A 39 11.31 1.55 1.92
CA GLU A 39 12.23 2.27 2.79
C GLU A 39 11.81 3.74 2.91
N GLU A 40 12.19 4.37 4.02
CA GLU A 40 11.92 5.79 4.29
C GLU A 40 12.95 6.70 3.61
N LEU A 41 13.35 6.37 2.37
CA LEU A 41 14.25 7.20 1.57
C LEU A 41 13.44 8.10 0.64
N PRO A 42 13.85 9.37 0.43
CA PRO A 42 13.21 10.25 -0.54
C PRO A 42 13.10 9.58 -1.90
N VAL A 43 11.88 9.48 -2.40
CA VAL A 43 11.61 8.99 -3.75
C VAL A 43 11.18 10.14 -4.65
N THR A 44 11.69 10.13 -5.87
CA THR A 44 11.30 11.05 -6.94
C THR A 44 10.34 10.42 -7.93
N ASP A 45 10.22 9.09 -7.92
CA ASP A 45 9.27 8.34 -8.73
C ASP A 45 8.09 7.83 -7.91
N TYR A 46 6.94 7.71 -8.57
CA TYR A 46 5.69 7.20 -8.01
C TYR A 46 5.33 5.84 -8.63
N ALA A 47 6.32 5.02 -9.02
CA ALA A 47 6.06 3.74 -9.70
C ALA A 47 5.22 2.76 -8.85
N PHE A 48 5.25 2.90 -7.52
CA PHE A 48 4.40 2.14 -6.59
C PHE A 48 2.89 2.39 -6.82
N VAL A 49 2.51 3.59 -7.27
CA VAL A 49 1.11 3.94 -7.57
C VAL A 49 0.60 3.11 -8.74
N GLU A 50 1.36 3.10 -9.84
CA GLU A 50 1.00 2.32 -11.04
C GLU A 50 0.95 0.82 -10.71
N ARG A 51 1.97 0.30 -10.01
CA ARG A 51 2.00 -1.11 -9.61
C ARG A 51 0.78 -1.51 -8.78
N LEU A 52 0.37 -0.66 -7.83
CA LEU A 52 -0.81 -0.90 -7.00
C LEU A 52 -2.11 -0.83 -7.83
N CYS A 53 -2.26 0.19 -8.70
CA CYS A 53 -3.42 0.30 -9.58
C CYS A 53 -3.54 -0.90 -10.53
N LEU A 54 -2.43 -1.38 -11.10
CA LEU A 54 -2.38 -2.60 -11.90
C LEU A 54 -2.71 -3.84 -11.06
N GLY A 55 -2.24 -3.91 -9.82
CA GLY A 55 -2.60 -4.99 -8.89
C GLY A 55 -4.11 -5.04 -8.60
N VAL A 56 -4.77 -3.88 -8.47
CA VAL A 56 -6.22 -3.79 -8.27
C VAL A 56 -6.98 -4.16 -9.55
N THR A 57 -6.65 -3.51 -10.67
CA THR A 57 -7.36 -3.71 -11.96
C THR A 57 -7.10 -5.08 -12.57
N GLY A 58 -5.94 -5.67 -12.32
CA GLY A 58 -5.59 -7.05 -12.70
C GLY A 58 -6.13 -8.13 -11.77
N GLY A 59 -6.82 -7.75 -10.68
CA GLY A 59 -7.44 -8.70 -9.74
C GLY A 59 -6.47 -9.40 -8.78
N GLU A 60 -5.21 -8.98 -8.71
CA GLU A 60 -4.25 -9.49 -7.74
C GLU A 60 -4.66 -9.11 -6.30
N VAL A 61 -5.16 -7.89 -6.12
CA VAL A 61 -5.73 -7.41 -4.86
C VAL A 61 -7.13 -6.88 -5.11
N LYS A 62 -7.99 -6.96 -4.09
CA LYS A 62 -9.39 -6.51 -4.23
C LYS A 62 -9.52 -4.98 -4.23
N GLN A 63 -8.65 -4.32 -3.49
CA GLN A 63 -8.65 -2.88 -3.27
C GLN A 63 -7.24 -2.43 -2.90
N GLY A 64 -6.97 -1.13 -2.99
CA GLY A 64 -5.68 -0.53 -2.71
C GLY A 64 -5.79 0.65 -1.75
N ILE A 65 -4.77 0.85 -0.94
CA ILE A 65 -4.59 2.01 -0.06
C ILE A 65 -3.30 2.72 -0.51
N LEU A 66 -3.40 4.00 -0.86
CA LEU A 66 -2.26 4.86 -1.19
C LEU A 66 -2.12 5.94 -0.12
N ILE A 67 -0.89 6.20 0.29
CA ILE A 67 -0.57 7.16 1.34
C ILE A 67 0.56 8.06 0.84
N CYS A 68 0.38 9.38 0.91
CA CYS A 68 1.43 10.35 0.65
C CYS A 68 1.32 11.50 1.65
N GLY A 69 2.18 12.51 1.55
CA GLY A 69 2.13 13.66 2.45
C GLY A 69 0.79 14.43 2.44
N THR A 70 0.07 14.43 1.32
CA THR A 70 -1.16 15.23 1.14
C THR A 70 -2.42 14.40 0.83
N GLY A 71 -2.26 13.16 0.37
CA GLY A 71 -3.36 12.31 -0.09
C GLY A 71 -4.03 12.74 -1.40
N LEU A 72 -3.33 13.54 -2.22
CA LEU A 72 -3.81 14.03 -3.53
C LEU A 72 -3.42 13.09 -4.69
#